data_AF-A0AAW0Q1Y4-F1
#
_entry.id   AF-A0AAW0Q1Y4-F1
#
_cell.length_a   1.000
_cell.length_b   1.000
_cell.length_c   1.000
_cell.angle_alpha   90.00
_cell.angle_beta   90.00
_cell.angle_gamma   90.00
#
_symmetry.space_group_name_H-M   'P 1'
#
loop_
_entity.id
_entity.type
_entity.pdbx_description
1 polymer ?
#
loop_
_entity_poly.entity_id
_entity_poly.type
_entity_poly.pdbx_seq_one_letter_code
_entity_poly.pdbx_strand_id
1 'polypeptide(L)'
;MEATENNQTESESESHSNRSFPSVGDLEQILHSASRSCHHGDEVWPNLYLGDMFMSHDKFGLWQLGVTHVLNAAHGKLCCKGSDDFYGTTVKYFGVPANDLPTFDLSPFFYPAAEFIHRL
;
A
#
# COMPACT_ATOMS: atom_id res chain seq x y z
N MET A 1 45.85 40.99 -15.19
CA MET A 1 46.27 41.24 -13.80
C MET A 1 44.99 41.58 -13.04
N GLU A 2 44.05 40.64 -13.05
CA GLU A 2 43.92 39.51 -12.11
C GLU A 2 43.05 39.96 -10.93
N ALA A 3 41.84 39.42 -10.93
CA ALA A 3 40.79 39.66 -9.97
C ALA A 3 40.84 38.57 -8.89
N THR A 4 40.54 39.00 -7.67
CA THR A 4 39.89 38.24 -6.59
C THR A 4 40.53 36.93 -6.15
N GLU A 5 41.16 36.98 -4.98
CA GLU A 5 41.40 35.83 -4.13
C GLU A 5 40.40 35.88 -2.97
N ASN A 6 39.45 34.95 -2.96
CA ASN A 6 38.63 34.59 -1.81
C ASN A 6 38.15 33.16 -2.06
N ASN A 7 38.81 32.19 -1.45
CA ASN A 7 38.26 30.84 -1.28
C ASN A 7 38.46 30.44 0.17
N GLN A 8 37.52 30.91 0.98
CA GLN A 8 37.27 30.40 2.32
C GLN A 8 36.51 29.08 2.13
N THR A 9 37.17 27.98 2.46
CA THR A 9 36.61 26.64 2.52
C THR A 9 35.43 26.62 3.50
N GLU A 10 34.21 26.60 2.98
CA GLU A 10 33.04 26.17 3.73
C GLU A 10 32.77 24.70 3.39
N SER A 11 33.11 23.84 4.35
CA SER A 11 32.67 22.46 4.40
C SER A 11 31.17 22.45 4.69
N GLU A 12 30.35 22.18 3.67
CA GLU A 12 28.95 21.85 3.83
C GLU A 12 28.82 20.52 4.57
N SER A 13 28.67 20.60 5.89
CA SER A 13 28.28 19.46 6.71
C SER A 13 26.79 19.21 6.52
N GLU A 14 26.45 18.28 5.62
CA GLU A 14 25.10 17.73 5.52
C GLU A 14 24.68 17.17 6.88
N SER A 15 23.76 17.85 7.55
CA SER A 15 23.16 17.39 8.79
C SER A 15 22.35 16.13 8.52
N HIS A 16 22.96 14.97 8.74
CA HIS A 16 22.26 13.71 8.87
C HIS A 16 21.30 13.82 10.06
N SER A 17 20.06 14.20 9.76
CA SER A 17 18.97 14.16 10.72
C SER A 17 18.85 12.72 11.25
N ASN A 18 19.11 12.54 12.55
CA ASN A 18 18.81 11.31 13.29
C ASN A 18 17.30 11.08 13.22
N ARG A 19 16.82 10.41 12.17
CA ARG A 19 15.41 10.05 12.02
C ARG A 19 15.13 8.88 12.97
N SER A 20 14.67 9.19 14.17
CA SER A 20 14.16 8.19 15.11
C SER A 20 12.91 7.52 14.53
N PHE A 21 12.84 6.19 14.60
CA PHE A 21 11.62 5.47 14.25
C PHE A 21 10.50 5.78 15.25
N PRO A 22 9.25 5.97 14.80
CA PRO A 22 8.12 6.15 15.71
C PRO A 22 7.90 4.90 16.56
N SER A 23 7.47 5.09 17.81
CA SER A 23 7.03 3.99 18.65
C SER A 23 5.67 3.46 18.18
N VAL A 24 5.27 2.27 18.65
CA VAL A 24 3.92 1.72 18.36
C VAL A 24 2.83 2.66 18.83
N GLY A 25 2.98 3.30 20.01
CA GLY A 25 2.01 4.25 20.53
C GLY A 25 1.87 5.51 19.66
N ASP A 26 2.97 6.00 19.08
CA ASP A 26 2.93 7.13 18.14
C ASP A 26 2.15 6.76 16.87
N LEU A 27 2.37 5.55 16.35
CA LEU A 27 1.67 5.03 15.18
C LEU A 27 0.18 4.81 15.44
N GLU A 28 -0.19 4.25 16.60
CA GLU A 28 -1.58 4.09 17.02
C GLU A 28 -2.31 5.43 17.10
N GLN A 29 -1.68 6.45 17.69
CA GLN A 29 -2.27 7.78 17.78
C GLN A 29 -2.54 8.38 16.39
N ILE A 30 -1.58 8.24 15.45
CA ILE A 30 -1.74 8.69 14.07
C ILE A 30 -2.93 7.97 13.41
N LEU A 31 -2.98 6.64 13.50
CA LEU A 31 -4.04 5.84 12.89
C LEU A 31 -5.42 6.16 13.47
N HIS A 32 -5.54 6.36 14.78
CA HIS A 32 -6.81 6.70 15.43
C HIS A 32 -7.30 8.12 15.16
N SER A 33 -6.39 9.04 14.83
CA SER A 33 -6.73 10.42 14.48
C SER A 33 -7.24 10.60 13.04
N ALA A 34 -7.04 9.59 12.18
CA ALA A 34 -7.41 9.65 10.78
C ALA A 34 -8.94 9.69 10.58
N SER A 35 -9.38 10.40 9.54
CA SER A 35 -10.79 10.40 9.13
C SER A 35 -11.23 8.99 8.75
N ARG A 36 -12.42 8.59 9.20
CA ARG A 36 -12.99 7.28 8.90
C ARG A 36 -13.86 7.37 7.65
N SER A 37 -13.59 6.51 6.69
CA SER A 37 -14.51 6.26 5.59
C SER A 37 -15.60 5.27 6.02
N CYS A 38 -16.79 5.44 5.46
CA CYS A 38 -17.89 4.49 5.56
C CYS A 38 -18.16 3.79 4.21
N HIS A 39 -17.30 3.98 3.22
CA HIS A 39 -17.41 3.34 1.92
C HIS A 39 -16.86 1.90 1.98
N HIS A 40 -17.33 1.06 1.07
CA HIS A 40 -16.78 -0.29 0.88
C HIS A 40 -15.38 -0.27 0.25
N GLY A 41 -14.97 0.86 -0.32
CA GLY A 41 -13.58 1.11 -0.67
C GLY A 41 -13.32 2.55 -1.09
N ASP A 42 -12.07 2.95 -0.97
CA ASP A 42 -11.60 4.31 -1.20
C ASP A 42 -10.32 4.29 -2.04
N GLU A 43 -10.17 5.31 -2.90
CA GLU A 43 -8.92 5.56 -3.60
C GLU A 43 -7.92 6.19 -2.63
N VAL A 44 -6.87 5.47 -2.29
CA VAL A 44 -5.85 5.92 -1.32
C VAL A 44 -4.59 6.46 -1.99
N TRP A 45 -4.45 6.17 -3.28
CA TRP A 45 -3.40 6.67 -4.18
C TRP A 45 -3.94 6.59 -5.62
N PRO A 46 -3.46 7.42 -6.58
CA PRO A 46 -3.96 7.37 -7.95
C PRO A 46 -4.04 5.95 -8.53
N ASN A 47 -5.26 5.53 -8.88
CA ASN A 47 -5.61 4.19 -9.39
C ASN A 47 -5.35 3.02 -8.41
N LEU A 48 -5.24 3.30 -7.11
CA LEU A 48 -5.06 2.30 -6.06
C LEU A 48 -6.17 2.43 -5.02
N TYR A 49 -6.98 1.39 -4.95
CA TYR A 49 -8.12 1.33 -4.05
C TYR A 49 -7.84 0.36 -2.91
N LEU A 50 -8.21 0.76 -1.69
CA LEU A 50 -8.36 -0.15 -0.56
C LEU A 50 -9.83 -0.36 -0.30
N GLY A 51 -10.25 -1.63 -0.24
CA GLY A 51 -11.65 -1.98 -0.07
C GLY A 51 -11.86 -3.24 0.75
N ASP A 52 -13.10 -3.43 1.14
CA ASP A 52 -13.55 -4.58 1.89
C ASP A 52 -14.03 -5.72 0.98
N MET A 53 -14.60 -6.75 1.62
CA MET A 53 -15.15 -7.90 0.93
C MET A 53 -16.31 -7.53 -0.02
N PHE A 54 -17.14 -6.54 0.31
CA PHE A 54 -18.27 -6.13 -0.53
C PHE A 54 -17.78 -5.51 -1.84
N MET A 55 -16.80 -4.61 -1.77
CA MET A 55 -16.18 -4.06 -2.99
C MET A 55 -15.58 -5.18 -3.86
N SER A 56 -14.87 -6.13 -3.24
CA SER A 56 -14.24 -7.24 -3.98
C SER A 56 -15.22 -8.16 -4.70
N HIS A 57 -16.49 -8.21 -4.29
CA HIS A 57 -17.53 -9.06 -4.88
C HIS A 57 -18.41 -8.31 -5.90
N ASP A 58 -18.41 -6.97 -5.89
CA ASP A 58 -19.11 -6.16 -6.89
C ASP A 58 -18.32 -6.07 -8.20
N LYS A 59 -18.37 -7.13 -8.99
CA LYS A 59 -17.66 -7.21 -10.28
C LYS A 59 -18.06 -6.10 -11.25
N PHE A 60 -19.31 -5.62 -11.19
CA PHE A 60 -19.78 -4.55 -12.06
C PHE A 60 -19.21 -3.19 -11.61
N GLY A 61 -19.17 -2.94 -10.30
CA GLY A 61 -18.49 -1.77 -9.73
C GLY A 61 -17.00 -1.76 -10.08
N LEU A 62 -16.30 -2.89 -9.91
CA LEU A 62 -14.89 -3.03 -10.30
C LEU A 62 -14.68 -2.74 -11.79
N TRP A 63 -15.57 -3.24 -12.66
CA TRP A 63 -15.52 -2.96 -14.10
C TRP A 63 -15.73 -1.47 -14.42
N GLN A 64 -16.72 -0.83 -13.79
CA GLN A 64 -16.97 0.61 -13.98
C GLN A 64 -15.80 1.48 -13.53
N LEU A 65 -15.11 1.08 -12.46
CA LEU A 65 -13.89 1.74 -11.98
C LEU A 65 -12.67 1.45 -12.85
N GLY A 66 -12.78 0.53 -13.84
CA GLY A 66 -11.67 0.13 -14.68
C GLY A 66 -10.61 -0.70 -13.95
N VAL A 67 -11.00 -1.42 -12.89
CA VAL A 67 -10.07 -2.26 -12.12
C VAL A 67 -9.57 -3.42 -13.00
N THR A 68 -8.25 -3.50 -13.15
CA THR A 68 -7.56 -4.54 -13.95
C THR A 68 -6.83 -5.57 -13.09
N HIS A 69 -6.62 -5.28 -11.81
CA HIS A 69 -5.85 -6.10 -10.88
C HIS A 69 -6.55 -6.15 -9.52
N VAL A 70 -6.61 -7.33 -8.91
CA VAL A 70 -7.12 -7.52 -7.55
C VAL A 70 -6.07 -8.24 -6.72
N LEU A 71 -5.57 -7.56 -5.69
CA LEU A 71 -4.79 -8.15 -4.62
C LEU A 71 -5.71 -8.43 -3.43
N ASN A 72 -5.86 -9.69 -3.05
CA ASN A 72 -6.66 -10.10 -1.90
C ASN A 72 -5.75 -10.51 -0.74
N ALA A 73 -5.66 -9.66 0.28
CA ALA A 73 -4.83 -9.87 1.47
C ALA A 73 -5.40 -10.90 2.46
N ALA A 74 -6.59 -11.46 2.20
CA ALA A 74 -7.25 -12.47 3.02
C ALA A 74 -7.62 -13.71 2.18
N HIS A 75 -6.78 -14.09 1.23
CA HIS A 75 -7.06 -15.21 0.34
C HIS A 75 -7.32 -16.51 1.12
N GLY A 76 -8.34 -17.26 0.71
CA GLY A 76 -8.70 -18.53 1.32
C GLY A 76 -9.43 -18.43 2.67
N LYS A 77 -9.80 -17.23 3.14
CA LYS A 77 -10.72 -17.08 4.29
C LYS A 77 -12.17 -17.28 3.85
N LEU A 78 -13.01 -17.71 4.79
CA LEU A 78 -14.38 -18.19 4.56
C LEU A 78 -15.24 -17.26 3.68
N CYS A 79 -15.02 -15.94 3.77
CA CYS A 79 -15.78 -14.92 3.04
C CYS A 79 -14.95 -14.18 1.97
N CYS A 80 -13.65 -14.45 1.87
CA CYS A 80 -12.71 -13.67 1.04
C CYS A 80 -12.33 -14.47 -0.22
N LYS A 81 -13.36 -14.87 -0.98
CA LYS A 81 -13.20 -15.63 -2.22
C LYS A 81 -12.53 -14.75 -3.29
N GLY A 82 -11.69 -15.38 -4.11
CA GLY A 82 -11.03 -14.72 -5.23
C GLY A 82 -10.09 -15.70 -5.93
N SER A 83 -10.05 -15.60 -7.25
CA SER A 83 -9.16 -16.31 -8.16
C SER A 83 -9.24 -15.67 -9.54
N ASP A 84 -8.34 -16.01 -10.45
CA ASP A 84 -8.48 -15.62 -11.86
C ASP A 84 -9.82 -16.07 -12.44
N ASP A 85 -10.30 -17.28 -12.11
CA ASP A 85 -11.62 -17.76 -12.54
C ASP A 85 -12.78 -16.95 -11.94
N PHE A 86 -12.61 -16.45 -10.71
CA PHE A 86 -13.64 -15.65 -10.05
C PHE A 86 -13.83 -14.32 -10.78
N TYR A 87 -12.74 -13.64 -11.17
CA TYR A 87 -12.82 -12.34 -11.82
C TYR A 87 -12.86 -12.39 -13.35
N GLY A 88 -12.53 -13.54 -13.96
CA GLY A 88 -12.46 -13.74 -15.40
C GLY A 88 -11.12 -13.34 -16.00
N THR A 89 -11.02 -13.35 -17.33
CA THR A 89 -9.75 -13.17 -18.05
C THR A 89 -9.21 -11.74 -18.06
N THR A 90 -10.03 -10.76 -17.68
CA THR A 90 -9.71 -9.32 -17.76
C THR A 90 -9.07 -8.78 -16.50
N VAL A 91 -9.16 -9.50 -15.37
CA VAL A 91 -8.62 -9.07 -14.08
C VAL A 91 -7.54 -10.04 -13.66
N LYS A 92 -6.34 -9.53 -13.37
CA LYS A 92 -5.26 -10.33 -12.78
C LYS A 92 -5.48 -10.45 -11.28
N TYR A 93 -5.29 -11.66 -10.76
CA TYR A 93 -5.49 -11.94 -9.34
C TYR A 93 -4.18 -12.27 -8.63
N PHE A 94 -3.99 -11.71 -7.43
CA PHE A 94 -2.92 -12.10 -6.52
C PHE A 94 -3.48 -12.30 -5.11
N GLY A 95 -3.40 -13.53 -4.61
CA GLY A 95 -3.93 -13.90 -3.30
C GLY A 95 -2.82 -14.05 -2.26
N VAL A 96 -2.91 -13.30 -1.16
CA VAL A 96 -2.07 -13.48 0.03
C VAL A 96 -2.91 -14.16 1.11
N PRO A 97 -2.54 -15.36 1.59
CA PRO A 97 -3.35 -16.12 2.56
C PRO A 97 -3.14 -15.64 4.01
N ALA A 98 -3.15 -14.33 4.25
CA ALA A 98 -2.82 -13.77 5.56
C ALA A 98 -3.94 -13.96 6.60
N ASN A 99 -3.53 -14.05 7.86
CA ASN A 99 -4.41 -13.95 9.01
C ASN A 99 -4.24 -12.56 9.65
N ASP A 100 -5.34 -11.92 10.02
CA ASP A 100 -5.30 -10.68 10.82
C ASP A 100 -5.01 -11.03 12.28
N LEU A 101 -3.75 -11.37 12.55
CA LEU A 101 -3.22 -11.74 13.84
C LEU A 101 -1.85 -11.08 14.02
N PRO A 102 -1.53 -10.52 15.20
CA PRO A 102 -0.20 -9.95 15.48
C PRO A 102 0.94 -10.96 15.33
N THR A 103 0.64 -12.26 15.40
CA THR A 103 1.59 -13.36 15.26
C THR A 103 1.77 -13.84 13.82
N PHE A 104 0.97 -13.35 12.88
CA PHE A 104 1.13 -13.70 11.47
C PHE A 104 2.24 -12.86 10.85
N ASP A 105 3.27 -13.51 10.32
CA ASP A 105 4.35 -12.81 9.61
C ASP A 105 3.91 -12.43 8.20
N LEU A 106 3.51 -11.17 8.03
CA LEU A 106 3.12 -10.60 6.73
C LEU A 106 4.34 -10.19 5.89
N SER A 107 5.53 -10.09 6.49
CA SER A 107 6.72 -9.54 5.83
C SER A 107 7.17 -10.27 4.56
N PRO A 108 7.05 -11.61 4.42
CA PRO A 108 7.44 -12.31 3.19
C PRO A 108 6.61 -11.89 1.97
N PHE A 109 5.42 -11.32 2.20
CA PHE A 109 4.51 -10.90 1.15
C PHE A 109 4.69 -9.45 0.72
N PHE A 110 5.47 -8.64 1.45
CA PHE A 110 5.63 -7.21 1.14
C PHE A 110 6.18 -6.96 -0.26
N TYR A 111 7.31 -7.58 -0.60
CA TYR A 111 7.93 -7.37 -1.91
C TYR A 111 7.11 -7.98 -3.07
N PRO A 112 6.62 -9.23 -2.99
CA PRO A 112 5.74 -9.78 -4.03
C PRO A 112 4.45 -8.97 -4.24
N ALA A 113 3.81 -8.49 -3.17
CA ALA A 113 2.62 -7.65 -3.25
C ALA A 113 2.93 -6.28 -3.86
N ALA A 114 4.02 -5.65 -3.44
CA ALA A 114 4.45 -4.36 -3.98
C ALA A 114 4.79 -4.46 -5.47
N GLU A 115 5.47 -5.52 -5.90
CA GLU A 115 5.74 -5.79 -7.32
C GLU A 115 4.44 -5.97 -8.11
N PHE A 116 3.45 -6.69 -7.57
CA PHE A 116 2.15 -6.84 -8.21
C PHE A 116 1.41 -5.51 -8.38
N ILE A 117 1.48 -4.63 -7.37
CA ILE A 117 0.90 -3.27 -7.42
C ILE A 117 1.69 -2.36 -8.37
N HIS A 118 3.01 -2.49 -8.44
CA HIS A 118 3.86 -1.61 -9.25
C HIS A 118 3.75 -1.89 -10.75
N ARG A 119 3.58 -3.16 -11.16
CA ARG A 119 3.55 -3.60 -12.56
C ARG A 119 2.26 -3.23 -13.32
N LEU A 120 1.53 -2.22 -12.84
CA LEU A 120 0.37 -1.61 -13.50
C LEU A 120 0.77 -0.89 -14.80
#